data_AF-A0A9R1S5X7-F1
#
_entry.id   AF-A0A9R1S5X7-F1
#
_cell.length_a   1.000
_cell.length_b   1.000
_cell.length_c   1.000
_cell.angle_alpha   90.00
_cell.angle_beta   90.00
_cell.angle_gamma   90.00
#
_symmetry.space_group_name_H-M   'P 1'
#
loop_
_entity.id
_entity.type
_entity.pdbx_description
1 polymer ?
#
loop_
_entity_poly.entity_id
_entity_poly.type
_entity_poly.pdbx_seq_one_letter_code
_entity_poly.pdbx_strand_id
1 'polypeptide(L)'
;MRQTLAGEDGEFNAEHREEVRGLLRLFPIWATCIIYAVIFSQSSTFFTKQAATLDRRIGATFRVPPAALQTFISLTIITFIPVYDRLFVPAARRFTRLSSGITMLQRIGTGLVLALVAMVVAALVEARRLGVARDAGLVDDPKVALPMSLWWMVTQYVLFGLSDVFAMIGLQEFFYDQVPDALRSLGLAFFLSIFGVGHFLSSFLISAIDGATKKSGASWFSNNLNRAHLDYFYWLLAGLCAAELAAFVVVSRVYVYKKRVAHHDHDDGGAVM
;
A
#
# COMPACT_ATOMS: atom_id res chain seq x y z
N MET A 1 -34.82 24.45 33.59
CA MET A 1 -34.77 24.65 32.13
C MET A 1 -33.44 25.27 31.65
N ARG A 2 -32.88 26.32 32.28
CA ARG A 2 -31.55 26.84 31.88
C ARG A 2 -30.35 25.97 32.30
N GLN A 3 -30.44 25.24 33.41
CA GLN A 3 -29.36 24.33 33.86
C GLN A 3 -29.28 23.02 33.06
N THR A 4 -30.39 22.56 32.48
CA THR A 4 -30.44 21.36 31.63
C THR A 4 -29.82 21.63 30.26
N LEU A 5 -30.13 22.78 29.63
CA LEU A 5 -29.55 23.18 28.35
C LEU A 5 -28.02 23.37 28.43
N ALA A 6 -27.51 23.98 29.51
CA ALA A 6 -26.07 24.14 29.70
C ALA A 6 -25.32 22.82 29.95
N GLY A 7 -26.01 21.80 30.49
CA GLY A 7 -25.48 20.44 30.66
C GLY A 7 -25.42 19.70 29.33
N GLU A 8 -26.51 19.75 28.56
CA GLU A 8 -26.60 19.15 27.21
C GLU A 8 -25.60 19.78 26.23
N ASP A 9 -25.46 21.11 26.26
CA ASP A 9 -24.46 21.83 25.46
C ASP A 9 -23.03 21.46 25.87
N GLY A 10 -22.78 21.22 27.16
CA GLY A 10 -21.48 20.82 27.68
C GLY A 10 -21.08 19.40 27.28
N GLU A 11 -22.03 18.47 27.32
CA GLU A 11 -21.86 17.07 26.97
C GLU A 11 -21.68 16.89 25.45
N PHE A 12 -22.50 17.58 24.65
CA PHE A 12 -22.35 17.64 23.18
C PHE A 12 -20.97 18.17 22.76
N ASN A 13 -20.51 19.25 23.40
CA ASN A 13 -19.18 19.82 23.12
C ASN A 13 -18.03 18.91 23.57
N ALA A 14 -18.25 18.03 24.54
CA ALA A 14 -17.26 17.05 24.98
C ALA A 14 -17.16 15.88 24.00
N GLU A 15 -18.29 15.29 23.61
CA GLU A 15 -18.33 14.20 22.61
C GLU A 15 -17.69 14.64 21.29
N HIS A 16 -18.08 15.81 20.77
CA HIS A 16 -17.54 16.33 19.51
C HIS A 16 -16.02 16.60 19.60
N ARG A 17 -15.54 17.02 20.76
CA ARG A 17 -14.10 17.22 20.99
C ARG A 17 -13.34 15.90 21.00
N GLU A 18 -13.90 14.84 21.59
CA GLU A 18 -13.31 13.50 21.56
C GLU A 18 -13.29 12.92 20.15
N GLU A 19 -14.36 13.13 19.40
CA GLU A 19 -14.48 12.77 17.99
C GLU A 19 -13.38 13.38 17.11
N VAL A 20 -13.25 14.71 17.16
CA VAL A 20 -12.21 15.44 16.41
C VAL A 20 -10.82 15.00 16.86
N ARG A 21 -10.61 14.82 18.17
CA ARG A 21 -9.32 14.35 18.71
C ARG A 21 -8.98 12.94 18.24
N GLY A 22 -9.98 12.07 18.11
CA GLY A 22 -9.83 10.72 17.56
C GLY A 22 -9.30 10.75 16.13
N LEU A 23 -9.92 11.55 15.25
CA LEU A 23 -9.48 11.72 13.86
C LEU A 23 -8.08 12.33 13.76
N LEU A 24 -7.80 13.38 14.53
CA LEU A 24 -6.49 14.04 14.53
C LEU A 24 -5.35 13.10 14.93
N ARG A 25 -5.62 12.10 15.79
CA ARG A 25 -4.64 11.08 16.16
C ARG A 25 -4.27 10.18 14.98
N LEU A 26 -5.14 9.99 14.00
CA LEU A 26 -4.88 9.15 12.83
C LEU A 26 -4.01 9.84 11.78
N PHE A 27 -4.00 11.17 11.78
CA PHE A 27 -3.31 11.99 10.78
C PHE A 27 -1.81 11.67 10.63
N PRO A 28 -1.03 11.45 11.70
CA PRO A 28 0.38 11.07 11.58
C PRO A 28 0.57 9.76 10.81
N ILE A 29 -0.21 8.72 11.11
CA ILE A 29 -0.13 7.43 10.41
C ILE A 29 -0.57 7.59 8.95
N TRP A 30 -1.66 8.32 8.73
CA TRP A 30 -2.15 8.68 7.39
C TRP A 30 -1.06 9.33 6.54
N ALA A 31 -0.38 10.35 7.08
CA ALA A 31 0.67 11.08 6.37
C ALA A 31 1.87 10.19 6.05
N THR A 32 2.26 9.32 6.98
CA THR A 32 3.35 8.34 6.78
C THR A 32 2.98 7.18 5.87
N CYS A 33 1.78 7.11 5.30
CA CYS A 33 1.37 6.02 4.40
C CYS A 33 1.04 6.51 2.97
N ILE A 34 1.31 7.79 2.67
CA ILE A 34 1.03 8.36 1.33
C ILE A 34 1.97 7.77 0.28
N ILE A 35 3.23 7.49 0.63
CA ILE A 35 4.21 6.95 -0.33
C ILE A 35 3.87 5.51 -0.71
N TYR A 36 3.30 4.73 0.21
CA TYR A 36 2.70 3.43 -0.10
C TYR A 36 1.68 3.53 -1.22
N ALA A 37 0.79 4.52 -1.19
CA ALA A 37 -0.19 4.74 -2.24
C ALA A 37 0.43 5.20 -3.57
N VAL A 38 1.54 5.95 -3.53
CA VAL A 38 2.33 6.26 -4.74
C VAL A 38 2.88 4.97 -5.36
N ILE A 39 3.42 4.06 -4.54
CA ILE A 39 3.96 2.77 -4.98
C ILE A 39 2.84 1.87 -5.51
N PHE A 40 1.68 1.91 -4.87
CA PHE A 40 0.48 1.18 -5.29
C PHE A 40 0.03 1.50 -6.71
N SER A 41 0.10 2.76 -7.13
CA SER A 41 -0.29 3.17 -8.48
C SER A 41 0.60 2.57 -9.59
N GLN A 42 1.81 2.12 -9.26
CA GLN A 42 2.77 1.62 -10.26
C GLN A 42 2.38 0.25 -10.80
N SER A 43 1.71 -0.56 -9.97
CA SER A 43 1.29 -1.93 -10.30
C SER A 43 0.36 -1.99 -11.51
N SER A 44 -0.53 -1.01 -11.65
CA SER A 44 -1.49 -0.91 -12.75
C SER A 44 -0.94 -0.14 -13.95
N THR A 45 0.10 0.67 -13.76
CA THR A 45 0.64 1.59 -14.76
C THR A 45 2.01 1.15 -15.30
N PHE A 46 3.10 1.53 -14.64
CA PHE A 46 4.46 1.27 -15.13
C PHE A 46 4.83 -0.21 -15.14
N PHE A 47 4.31 -1.02 -14.22
CA PHE A 47 4.53 -2.47 -14.28
C PHE A 47 3.88 -3.05 -15.54
N THR A 48 2.68 -2.58 -15.90
CA THR A 48 2.00 -2.96 -17.14
C THR A 48 2.79 -2.50 -18.38
N LYS A 49 3.36 -1.29 -18.37
CA LYS A 49 4.21 -0.80 -19.46
C LYS A 49 5.49 -1.62 -19.61
N GLN A 50 6.15 -1.95 -18.51
CA GLN A 50 7.33 -2.79 -18.47
C GLN A 50 7.02 -4.17 -19.07
N ALA A 51 5.97 -4.83 -18.59
CA ALA A 51 5.50 -6.12 -19.09
C ALA A 51 5.17 -6.10 -20.59
N ALA A 52 4.66 -4.99 -21.12
CA ALA A 52 4.30 -4.88 -22.52
C ALA A 52 5.48 -5.05 -23.48
N THR A 53 6.70 -4.72 -23.02
CA THR A 53 7.95 -4.83 -23.80
C THR A 53 8.60 -6.21 -23.76
N LEU A 54 8.14 -7.10 -22.87
CA LEU A 54 8.73 -8.43 -22.68
C LEU A 54 8.16 -9.46 -23.67
N ASP A 55 8.83 -10.61 -23.79
CA ASP A 55 8.26 -11.77 -24.45
C ASP A 55 7.15 -12.38 -23.58
N ARG A 56 5.93 -12.28 -24.11
CA ARG A 56 4.68 -12.65 -23.44
C ARG A 56 4.09 -13.97 -23.95
N ARG A 57 4.86 -14.76 -24.70
CA ARG A 57 4.39 -16.04 -25.24
C ARG A 57 4.37 -17.12 -24.16
N ILE A 58 3.29 -17.88 -24.10
CA ILE A 58 3.19 -19.15 -23.37
C ILE A 58 2.93 -20.23 -24.41
N GLY A 59 3.90 -21.12 -24.57
CA GLY A 59 3.89 -22.10 -25.66
C GLY A 59 3.96 -21.44 -27.04
N ALA A 60 3.42 -22.12 -28.05
CA ALA A 60 3.50 -21.67 -29.44
C ALA A 60 2.49 -20.57 -29.81
N THR A 61 1.32 -20.56 -29.16
CA THR A 61 0.14 -19.84 -29.69
C THR A 61 -0.37 -18.72 -28.80
N PHE A 62 -0.18 -18.82 -27.47
CA PHE A 62 -0.81 -17.90 -26.54
C PHE A 62 0.11 -16.72 -26.21
N ARG A 63 -0.40 -15.50 -26.34
CA ARG A 63 0.29 -14.28 -25.94
C ARG A 63 -0.46 -13.60 -24.80
N VAL A 64 0.10 -13.63 -23.61
CA VAL A 64 -0.52 -13.09 -22.38
C VAL A 64 -0.66 -11.57 -22.51
N PRO A 65 -1.84 -10.96 -22.31
CA PRO A 65 -1.97 -9.50 -22.23
C PRO A 65 -1.13 -8.94 -21.07
N PRO A 66 -0.41 -7.81 -21.23
CA PRO A 66 0.46 -7.28 -20.16
C PRO A 66 -0.29 -6.99 -18.86
N ALA A 67 -1.50 -6.44 -18.97
CA ALA A 67 -2.36 -6.12 -17.83
C ALA A 67 -2.84 -7.38 -17.08
N ALA A 68 -2.87 -8.55 -17.73
CA ALA A 68 -3.27 -9.81 -17.08
C ALA A 68 -2.26 -10.25 -16.01
N LEU A 69 -1.04 -9.70 -15.98
CA LEU A 69 -0.08 -9.98 -14.90
C LEU A 69 -0.54 -9.42 -13.54
N GLN A 70 -1.45 -8.43 -13.52
CA GLN A 70 -2.05 -7.96 -12.28
C GLN A 70 -2.83 -9.07 -11.56
N THR A 71 -3.29 -10.10 -12.28
CA THR A 71 -3.94 -11.27 -11.66
C THR A 71 -3.03 -11.99 -10.67
N PHE A 72 -1.70 -11.91 -10.80
CA PHE A 72 -0.78 -12.45 -9.79
C PHE A 72 -0.92 -11.77 -8.42
N ILE A 73 -1.28 -10.49 -8.37
CA ILE A 73 -1.62 -9.80 -7.10
C ILE A 73 -2.84 -10.49 -6.48
N SER A 74 -3.93 -10.60 -7.24
CA SER A 74 -5.17 -11.22 -6.75
C SER A 74 -4.97 -12.68 -6.33
N LEU A 75 -4.23 -13.48 -7.11
CA LEU A 75 -3.92 -14.86 -6.77
C LEU A 75 -3.09 -14.96 -5.49
N THR A 76 -2.12 -14.05 -5.31
CA THR A 76 -1.33 -13.98 -4.09
C THR A 76 -2.22 -13.67 -2.89
N ILE A 77 -3.11 -12.68 -2.99
CA ILE A 77 -4.03 -12.32 -1.92
C ILE A 77 -4.95 -13.50 -1.56
N ILE A 78 -5.60 -14.12 -2.56
CA ILE A 78 -6.52 -15.25 -2.36
C ILE A 78 -5.81 -16.44 -1.71
N THR A 79 -4.57 -16.72 -2.11
CA THR A 79 -3.80 -17.85 -1.59
C THR A 79 -3.23 -17.54 -0.20
N PHE A 80 -2.79 -16.31 0.03
CA PHE A 80 -2.07 -15.94 1.24
C PHE A 80 -2.98 -15.59 2.41
N ILE A 81 -4.22 -15.10 2.18
CA ILE A 81 -5.17 -14.85 3.28
C ILE A 81 -5.44 -16.12 4.12
N PRO A 82 -5.79 -17.28 3.53
CA PRO A 82 -5.95 -18.52 4.32
C PRO A 82 -4.69 -18.93 5.07
N VAL A 83 -3.52 -18.76 4.45
CA VAL A 83 -2.21 -19.02 5.08
C VAL A 83 -2.00 -18.10 6.28
N TYR A 84 -2.33 -16.81 6.12
CA TYR A 84 -2.23 -15.82 7.17
C TYR A 84 -3.16 -16.18 8.34
N ASP A 85 -4.44 -16.44 8.09
CA ASP A 85 -5.43 -16.69 9.13
C ASP A 85 -5.27 -18.06 9.81
N ARG A 86 -4.85 -19.10 9.08
CA ARG A 86 -4.78 -20.47 9.59
C ARG A 86 -3.41 -20.85 10.14
N LEU A 87 -2.33 -20.26 9.63
CA LEU A 87 -0.97 -20.61 10.03
C LEU A 87 -0.31 -19.47 10.78
N PHE A 88 -0.22 -18.28 10.16
CA PHE A 88 0.51 -17.16 10.74
C PHE A 88 -0.14 -16.66 12.03
N VAL A 89 -1.45 -16.39 12.01
CA VAL A 89 -2.16 -15.85 13.17
C VAL A 89 -2.04 -16.81 14.35
N PRO A 90 -2.44 -18.09 14.30
CA PRO A 90 -2.32 -19.00 15.45
C PRO A 90 -0.88 -19.16 15.96
N ALA A 91 0.10 -19.21 15.06
CA ALA A 91 1.51 -19.26 15.45
C ALA A 91 1.92 -17.97 16.19
N ALA A 92 1.61 -16.80 15.63
CA ALA A 92 1.91 -15.51 16.23
C ALA A 92 1.22 -15.34 17.60
N ARG A 93 -0.05 -15.77 17.74
CA ARG A 93 -0.79 -15.72 19.02
C ARG A 93 -0.06 -16.45 20.15
N ARG A 94 0.63 -17.56 19.85
CA ARG A 94 1.40 -18.32 20.86
C ARG A 94 2.54 -17.49 21.46
N PHE A 95 3.12 -16.59 20.67
CA PHE A 95 4.24 -15.74 21.10
C PHE A 95 3.76 -14.39 21.63
N THR A 96 2.84 -13.74 20.93
CA THR A 96 2.40 -12.36 21.26
C THR A 96 1.27 -12.30 22.29
N ARG A 97 0.53 -13.41 22.48
CA ARG A 97 -0.70 -13.50 23.28
C ARG A 97 -1.82 -12.55 22.84
N LEU A 98 -1.72 -11.97 21.64
CA LEU A 98 -2.74 -11.12 21.05
C LEU A 98 -3.74 -11.96 20.23
N SER A 99 -5.03 -11.66 20.32
CA SER A 99 -6.06 -12.33 19.51
C SER A 99 -5.92 -12.06 18.01
N SER A 100 -5.28 -10.97 17.60
CA SER A 100 -4.98 -10.69 16.18
C SER A 100 -3.66 -11.31 15.71
N GLY A 101 -2.88 -11.95 16.58
CA GLY A 101 -1.54 -12.44 16.28
C GLY A 101 -0.48 -11.33 16.32
N ILE A 102 -0.65 -10.26 15.55
CA ILE A 102 0.20 -9.05 15.57
C ILE A 102 -0.65 -7.79 15.69
N THR A 103 -0.06 -6.66 16.06
CA THR A 103 -0.80 -5.38 16.12
C THR A 103 -1.08 -4.83 14.71
N MET A 104 -2.09 -3.98 14.57
CA MET A 104 -2.40 -3.32 13.28
C MET A 104 -1.20 -2.55 12.74
N LEU A 105 -0.44 -1.85 13.60
CA LEU A 105 0.74 -1.08 13.19
C LEU A 105 1.90 -1.98 12.76
N GLN A 106 2.10 -3.13 13.42
CA GLN A 106 3.07 -4.13 12.99
C GLN A 106 2.68 -4.73 11.63
N ARG A 107 1.39 -4.98 11.42
CA ARG A 107 0.85 -5.46 10.15
C ARG A 107 1.10 -4.45 9.03
N ILE A 108 0.77 -3.17 9.24
CA ILE A 108 1.05 -2.08 8.28
C ILE A 108 2.55 -2.00 7.98
N GLY A 109 3.40 -1.94 9.02
CA GLY A 109 4.85 -1.86 8.84
C GLY A 109 5.45 -3.04 8.09
N THR A 110 4.91 -4.25 8.28
CA THR A 110 5.32 -5.44 7.51
C THR A 110 5.00 -5.27 6.03
N GLY A 111 3.82 -4.73 5.70
CA GLY A 111 3.45 -4.42 4.33
C GLY A 111 4.37 -3.35 3.72
N LEU A 112 4.70 -2.28 4.45
CA LEU A 112 5.65 -1.27 3.97
C LEU A 112 7.04 -1.84 3.67
N VAL A 113 7.54 -2.77 4.49
CA VAL A 113 8.80 -3.49 4.21
C VAL A 113 8.69 -4.31 2.93
N LEU A 114 7.58 -5.03 2.73
CA LEU A 114 7.36 -5.81 1.51
C LEU A 114 7.24 -4.92 0.27
N ALA A 115 6.61 -3.75 0.39
CA ALA A 115 6.54 -2.74 -0.68
C ALA A 115 7.92 -2.21 -1.06
N LEU A 116 8.77 -1.91 -0.07
CA LEU A 116 10.15 -1.51 -0.29
C LEU A 116 10.93 -2.59 -1.06
N VAL A 117 10.82 -3.85 -0.61
CA VAL A 117 11.48 -4.98 -1.29
C VAL A 117 10.93 -5.15 -2.71
N ALA A 118 9.63 -5.00 -2.93
CA ALA A 118 9.01 -5.07 -4.25
C ALA A 118 9.55 -3.97 -5.19
N MET A 119 9.74 -2.75 -4.70
CA MET A 119 10.30 -1.65 -5.50
C MET A 119 11.78 -1.85 -5.82
N VAL A 120 12.56 -2.38 -4.88
CA VAL A 120 13.96 -2.77 -5.15
C VAL A 120 14.01 -3.85 -6.23
N VAL A 121 13.17 -4.89 -6.13
CA VAL A 121 13.08 -5.95 -7.15
C VAL A 121 12.67 -5.35 -8.50
N ALA A 122 11.67 -4.47 -8.54
CA ALA A 122 11.24 -3.82 -9.78
C ALA A 122 12.36 -2.99 -10.42
N ALA A 123 13.14 -2.26 -9.63
CA ALA A 123 14.29 -1.50 -10.10
C ALA A 123 15.37 -2.40 -10.71
N LEU A 124 15.66 -3.54 -10.07
CA LEU A 124 16.64 -4.52 -10.57
C LEU A 124 16.15 -5.22 -11.85
N VAL A 125 14.87 -5.61 -11.89
CA VAL A 125 14.25 -6.20 -13.08
C VAL A 125 14.29 -5.21 -14.25
N GLU A 126 14.04 -3.93 -14.00
CA GLU A 126 14.11 -2.91 -15.03
C GLU A 126 15.53 -2.66 -15.52
N ALA A 127 16.50 -2.56 -14.62
CA ALA A 127 17.90 -2.44 -14.99
C ALA A 127 18.35 -3.63 -15.87
N ARG A 128 17.89 -4.85 -15.55
CA ARG A 128 18.14 -6.04 -16.38
C ARG A 128 17.46 -5.92 -17.74
N ARG A 129 16.21 -5.47 -17.80
CA ARG A 129 15.45 -5.28 -19.05
C ARG A 129 16.14 -4.29 -19.98
N LEU A 130 16.59 -3.15 -19.44
CA LEU A 130 17.35 -2.14 -20.18
C LEU A 130 18.69 -2.71 -20.70
N GLY A 131 19.37 -3.52 -19.90
CA GLY A 131 20.56 -4.26 -20.34
C GLY A 131 20.28 -5.17 -21.53
N VAL A 132 19.23 -6.00 -21.45
CA VAL A 132 18.82 -6.89 -22.55
C VAL A 132 18.47 -6.10 -23.83
N ALA A 133 17.82 -4.95 -23.70
CA ALA A 133 17.53 -4.08 -24.85
C ALA A 133 18.80 -3.57 -25.54
N ARG A 134 19.84 -3.23 -24.77
CA ARG A 134 21.15 -2.80 -25.30
C ARG A 134 21.88 -3.97 -25.95
N ASP A 135 21.98 -5.10 -25.26
CA ASP A 135 22.71 -6.28 -25.72
C ASP A 135 22.12 -6.86 -27.01
N ALA A 136 20.79 -6.79 -27.16
CA ALA A 136 20.09 -7.23 -28.36
C ALA A 136 20.05 -6.18 -29.48
N GLY A 137 20.58 -4.97 -29.27
CA GLY A 137 20.50 -3.86 -30.23
C GLY A 137 19.09 -3.31 -30.46
N LEU A 138 18.13 -3.58 -29.57
CA LEU A 138 16.71 -3.23 -29.69
C LEU A 138 16.35 -1.90 -29.00
N VAL A 139 17.34 -1.07 -28.68
CA VAL A 139 17.13 0.20 -27.96
C VAL A 139 16.19 1.14 -28.73
N ASP A 140 16.28 1.15 -30.05
CA ASP A 140 15.47 2.02 -30.92
C ASP A 140 14.22 1.34 -31.48
N ASP A 141 13.96 0.09 -31.09
CA ASP A 141 12.83 -0.74 -31.56
C ASP A 141 11.81 -1.05 -30.44
N PRO A 142 11.04 -0.06 -29.95
CA PRO A 142 10.13 -0.23 -28.80
C PRO A 142 8.96 -1.19 -29.06
N LYS A 143 8.66 -1.52 -30.32
CA LYS A 143 7.54 -2.39 -30.70
C LYS A 143 7.92 -3.87 -30.69
N VAL A 144 9.21 -4.17 -30.78
CA VAL A 144 9.73 -5.54 -30.77
C VAL A 144 9.79 -6.01 -29.32
N ALA A 145 9.30 -7.23 -29.07
CA ALA A 145 9.42 -7.82 -27.76
C ALA A 145 10.89 -8.12 -27.47
N LEU A 146 11.36 -7.68 -26.32
CA LEU A 146 12.70 -7.99 -25.85
C LEU A 146 12.81 -9.51 -25.61
N PRO A 147 14.00 -10.10 -25.84
CA PRO A 147 14.28 -11.50 -25.53
C PRO A 147 14.43 -11.71 -24.01
N MET A 148 13.42 -11.30 -23.25
CA MET A 148 13.30 -11.43 -21.81
C MET A 148 11.88 -11.87 -21.50
N SER A 149 11.76 -12.96 -20.76
CA SER A 149 10.45 -13.57 -20.47
C SER A 149 9.61 -12.72 -19.51
N LEU A 150 8.29 -12.72 -19.71
CA LEU A 150 7.32 -12.11 -18.80
C LEU A 150 7.45 -12.60 -17.35
N TRP A 151 7.96 -13.82 -17.12
CA TRP A 151 8.03 -14.45 -15.80
C TRP A 151 8.89 -13.67 -14.79
N TRP A 152 9.82 -12.84 -15.26
CA TRP A 152 10.59 -11.92 -14.42
C TRP A 152 9.72 -10.93 -13.63
N MET A 153 8.54 -10.58 -14.17
CA MET A 153 7.57 -9.68 -13.54
C MET A 153 6.81 -10.34 -12.38
N VAL A 154 6.74 -11.67 -12.34
CA VAL A 154 5.90 -12.37 -11.35
C VAL A 154 6.37 -12.08 -9.94
N THR A 155 7.69 -12.03 -9.71
CA THR A 155 8.27 -11.77 -8.39
C THR A 155 7.82 -10.43 -7.81
N GLN A 156 7.88 -9.34 -8.58
CA GLN A 156 7.44 -8.03 -8.09
C GLN A 156 5.92 -7.98 -7.87
N TYR A 157 5.11 -8.64 -8.70
CA TYR A 157 3.65 -8.72 -8.51
C TYR A 157 3.25 -9.55 -7.27
N VAL A 158 3.95 -10.66 -6.99
CA VAL A 158 3.71 -11.48 -5.81
C VAL A 158 4.11 -10.74 -4.54
N LEU A 159 5.29 -10.11 -4.51
CA LEU A 159 5.70 -9.28 -3.37
C LEU A 159 4.72 -8.13 -3.12
N PHE A 160 4.21 -7.53 -4.19
CA PHE A 160 3.19 -6.49 -4.12
C PHE A 160 1.87 -7.02 -3.53
N GLY A 161 1.39 -8.19 -3.97
CA GLY A 161 0.20 -8.82 -3.42
C GLY A 161 0.35 -9.21 -1.94
N LEU A 162 1.53 -9.70 -1.53
CA LEU A 162 1.82 -9.93 -0.10
C LEU A 162 1.77 -8.61 0.68
N SER A 163 2.39 -7.56 0.15
CA SER A 163 2.33 -6.22 0.75
C SER A 163 0.90 -5.76 0.97
N ASP A 164 -0.01 -5.94 0.00
CA ASP A 164 -1.41 -5.54 0.12
C ASP A 164 -2.14 -6.28 1.25
N VAL A 165 -1.92 -7.60 1.43
CA VAL A 165 -2.53 -8.37 2.54
C VAL A 165 -2.13 -7.80 3.91
N PHE A 166 -0.93 -7.25 4.03
CA PHE A 166 -0.43 -6.67 5.26
C PHE A 166 -0.81 -5.19 5.40
N ALA A 167 -0.40 -4.34 4.45
CA ALA A 167 -0.58 -2.90 4.50
C ALA A 167 -2.03 -2.47 4.25
N MET A 168 -2.68 -2.90 3.17
CA MET A 168 -4.05 -2.43 2.88
C MET A 168 -5.03 -2.89 3.95
N ILE A 169 -5.00 -4.18 4.31
CA ILE A 169 -5.91 -4.70 5.34
C ILE A 169 -5.58 -4.06 6.70
N GLY A 170 -4.29 -3.93 7.05
CA GLY A 170 -3.88 -3.29 8.30
C GLY A 170 -4.28 -1.83 8.40
N LEU A 171 -4.15 -1.06 7.30
CA LEU A 171 -4.59 0.33 7.22
C LEU A 171 -6.12 0.40 7.35
N GLN A 172 -6.86 -0.39 6.57
CA GLN A 172 -8.32 -0.38 6.63
C GLN A 172 -8.83 -0.71 8.04
N GLU A 173 -8.29 -1.76 8.67
CA GLU A 173 -8.62 -2.15 10.04
C GLU A 173 -8.27 -1.05 11.04
N PHE A 174 -7.09 -0.44 10.92
CA PHE A 174 -6.66 0.66 11.78
C PHE A 174 -7.59 1.88 11.70
N PHE A 175 -7.88 2.37 10.50
CA PHE A 175 -8.72 3.55 10.32
C PHE A 175 -10.19 3.29 10.67
N TYR A 176 -10.65 2.04 10.60
CA TYR A 176 -11.99 1.65 11.04
C TYR A 176 -12.09 1.53 12.58
N ASP A 177 -11.12 0.88 13.23
CA ASP A 177 -11.19 0.57 14.66
C ASP A 177 -10.75 1.73 15.57
N GLN A 178 -9.90 2.64 15.08
CA GLN A 178 -9.35 3.71 15.91
C GLN A 178 -10.24 4.96 16.01
N VAL A 179 -11.31 5.06 15.21
CA VAL A 179 -12.30 6.14 15.31
C VAL A 179 -13.43 5.78 16.30
N PRO A 180 -14.20 6.77 16.80
CA PRO A 180 -15.48 6.53 17.46
C PRO A 180 -16.47 5.79 16.56
N ASP A 181 -17.43 5.08 17.15
CA ASP A 181 -18.38 4.25 16.40
C ASP A 181 -19.24 5.07 15.44
N ALA A 182 -19.62 6.28 15.85
CA ALA A 182 -20.33 7.25 15.01
C ALA A 182 -19.54 7.69 13.76
N LEU A 183 -18.20 7.55 13.77
CA LEU A 183 -17.31 8.05 12.73
C LEU A 183 -16.62 6.96 11.90
N ARG A 184 -17.05 5.69 12.00
CA ARG A 184 -16.43 4.57 11.25
C ARG A 184 -16.41 4.79 9.73
N SER A 185 -17.47 5.37 9.17
CA SER A 185 -17.51 5.73 7.74
C SER A 185 -16.47 6.79 7.38
N LEU A 186 -16.27 7.78 8.25
CA LEU A 186 -15.26 8.82 8.08
C LEU A 186 -13.83 8.27 8.22
N GLY A 187 -13.62 7.30 9.12
CA GLY A 187 -12.38 6.55 9.20
C GLY A 187 -12.02 5.86 7.88
N LEU A 188 -12.98 5.15 7.27
CA LEU A 188 -12.78 4.53 5.96
C LEU A 188 -12.57 5.57 4.84
N ALA A 189 -13.29 6.69 4.87
CA ALA A 189 -13.06 7.78 3.92
C ALA A 189 -11.63 8.34 4.04
N PHE A 190 -11.11 8.45 5.26
CA PHE A 190 -9.75 8.90 5.54
C PHE A 190 -8.69 7.87 5.10
N PHE A 191 -8.98 6.57 5.24
CA PHE A 191 -8.17 5.52 4.63
C PHE A 191 -8.14 5.62 3.10
N LEU A 192 -9.30 5.75 2.44
CA LEU A 192 -9.40 5.87 0.99
C LEU A 192 -8.69 7.13 0.47
N SER A 193 -8.71 8.22 1.26
CA SER A 193 -8.04 9.46 0.87
C SER A 193 -6.51 9.32 0.81
N ILE A 194 -5.89 8.36 1.50
CA ILE A 194 -4.47 8.01 1.34
C ILE A 194 -4.18 7.68 -0.12
N PHE A 195 -5.03 6.84 -0.73
CA PHE A 195 -4.88 6.44 -2.13
C PHE A 195 -5.17 7.58 -3.09
N GLY A 196 -6.21 8.37 -2.82
CA GLY A 196 -6.52 9.57 -3.61
C GLY A 196 -5.35 10.56 -3.66
N VAL A 197 -4.84 10.95 -2.49
CA VAL A 197 -3.69 11.86 -2.37
C VAL A 197 -2.43 11.23 -2.95
N GLY A 198 -2.17 9.95 -2.69
CA GLY A 198 -1.03 9.22 -3.25
C GLY A 198 -1.05 9.15 -4.77
N HIS A 199 -2.21 9.00 -5.40
CA HIS A 199 -2.34 9.04 -6.87
C HIS A 199 -2.06 10.43 -7.46
N PHE A 200 -2.52 11.50 -6.80
CA PHE A 200 -2.15 12.86 -7.19
C PHE A 200 -0.65 13.10 -7.02
N LEU A 201 -0.07 12.66 -5.90
CA LEU A 201 1.36 12.79 -5.65
C LEU A 201 2.18 11.98 -6.66
N SER A 202 1.75 10.77 -7.03
CA SER A 202 2.37 9.96 -8.08
C SER A 202 2.40 10.71 -9.41
N SER A 203 1.26 11.28 -9.82
CA SER A 203 1.16 12.06 -11.05
C SER A 203 2.04 13.32 -11.02
N PHE A 204 2.07 14.01 -9.87
CA PHE A 204 2.93 15.16 -9.65
C PHE A 204 4.42 14.79 -9.75
N LEU A 205 4.86 13.73 -9.07
CA LEU A 205 6.25 13.24 -9.11
C LEU A 205 6.67 12.92 -10.55
N ILE A 206 5.86 12.17 -11.28
CA ILE A 206 6.13 11.84 -12.68
C ILE A 206 6.25 13.11 -13.52
N SER A 207 5.32 14.06 -13.37
CA SER A 207 5.31 15.31 -14.16
C SER A 207 6.51 16.21 -13.83
N ALA A 208 6.88 16.32 -12.55
CA ALA A 208 8.02 17.11 -12.11
C ALA A 208 9.34 16.53 -12.61
N ILE A 209 9.52 15.20 -12.48
CA ILE A 209 10.71 14.49 -12.94
C ILE A 209 10.81 14.54 -14.47
N ASP A 210 9.70 14.32 -15.19
CA ASP A 210 9.67 14.44 -16.65
C ASP A 210 10.06 15.85 -17.11
N GLY A 211 9.51 16.89 -16.47
CA GLY A 211 9.87 18.28 -16.76
C GLY A 211 11.34 18.62 -16.46
N ALA A 212 11.90 18.06 -15.39
CA ALA A 212 13.31 18.26 -15.02
C ALA A 212 14.27 17.51 -15.96
N THR A 213 13.94 16.28 -16.34
CA THR A 213 14.82 15.38 -17.12
C THR A 213 14.72 15.59 -18.63
N LYS A 214 13.59 16.10 -19.14
CA LYS A 214 13.46 16.50 -20.55
C LYS A 214 14.50 17.52 -20.99
N LYS A 215 14.94 18.40 -20.09
CA LYS A 215 15.94 19.46 -20.39
C LYS A 215 17.36 18.91 -20.55
N SER A 216 17.68 17.75 -19.99
CA SER A 216 19.00 17.12 -20.05
C SER A 216 19.14 16.06 -21.16
N GLY A 217 18.12 15.91 -22.03
CA GLY A 217 18.17 15.09 -23.24
C GLY A 217 17.35 13.79 -23.15
N ALA A 218 17.55 12.97 -22.11
CA ALA A 218 16.83 11.71 -21.94
C ALA A 218 15.90 11.75 -20.72
N SER A 219 14.58 11.83 -20.96
CA SER A 219 13.58 11.75 -19.90
C SER A 219 13.51 10.35 -19.30
N TRP A 220 13.32 10.28 -17.97
CA TRP A 220 13.05 9.01 -17.28
C TRP A 220 11.81 8.30 -17.80
N PHE A 221 10.88 9.03 -18.43
CA PHE A 221 9.59 8.52 -18.91
C PHE A 221 9.42 8.64 -20.44
N SER A 222 10.50 8.43 -21.19
CA SER A 222 10.45 8.40 -22.65
C SER A 222 9.35 7.48 -23.20
N ASN A 223 8.72 7.88 -24.31
CA ASN A 223 7.74 7.06 -25.01
C ASN A 223 8.34 5.73 -25.48
N ASN A 224 9.64 5.74 -25.81
CA ASN A 224 10.40 4.52 -26.01
C ASN A 224 10.93 4.05 -24.64
N LEU A 225 10.29 3.03 -24.07
CA LEU A 225 10.67 2.49 -22.78
C LEU A 225 12.10 1.92 -22.77
N ASN A 226 12.66 1.51 -23.91
CA ASN A 226 14.04 1.03 -24.00
C ASN A 226 15.07 2.17 -23.87
N ARG A 227 14.65 3.42 -24.08
CA ARG A 227 15.42 4.65 -23.79
C ARG A 227 15.01 5.34 -22.50
N ALA A 228 13.92 4.89 -21.87
CA ALA A 228 13.48 5.40 -20.58
C ALA A 228 14.39 4.87 -19.46
N HIS A 229 14.34 5.56 -18.32
CA HIS A 229 15.07 5.17 -17.11
C HIS A 229 14.08 4.94 -15.96
N LEU A 230 13.20 3.97 -16.17
CA LEU A 230 12.19 3.58 -15.19
C LEU A 230 12.83 2.95 -13.94
N ASP A 231 14.05 2.41 -14.08
CA ASP A 231 14.89 1.91 -13.01
C ASP A 231 15.24 3.02 -12.02
N TYR A 232 15.59 4.22 -12.49
CA TYR A 232 15.85 5.37 -11.63
C TYR A 232 14.59 5.81 -10.88
N PHE A 233 13.44 5.78 -11.55
CA PHE A 233 12.16 6.08 -10.90
C PHE A 233 11.82 5.06 -9.80
N TYR A 234 12.03 3.76 -10.07
CA TYR A 234 11.81 2.72 -9.07
C TYR A 234 12.79 2.80 -7.90
N TRP A 235 14.05 3.16 -8.14
CA TRP A 235 15.02 3.44 -7.07
C TRP A 235 14.63 4.64 -6.23
N LEU A 236 14.12 5.72 -6.85
CA LEU A 236 13.59 6.87 -6.13
C LEU A 236 12.43 6.46 -5.23
N LEU A 237 11.47 5.69 -5.76
CA LEU A 237 10.34 5.19 -4.98
C LEU A 237 10.78 4.25 -3.85
N ALA A 238 11.79 3.41 -4.07
CA ALA A 238 12.39 2.60 -3.01
C ALA A 238 13.01 3.49 -1.90
N GLY A 239 13.74 4.54 -2.27
CA GLY A 239 14.30 5.50 -1.31
C GLY A 239 13.21 6.24 -0.51
N LEU A 240 12.15 6.68 -1.19
CA LEU A 240 10.99 7.31 -0.54
C LEU A 240 10.27 6.32 0.40
N CYS A 241 10.13 5.06 0.01
CA CYS A 241 9.53 4.01 0.85
C CYS A 241 10.38 3.71 2.08
N ALA A 242 11.72 3.73 1.96
CA ALA A 242 12.60 3.56 3.09
C ALA A 242 12.48 4.74 4.09
N ALA A 243 12.39 5.98 3.57
CA ALA A 243 12.13 7.16 4.40
C ALA A 243 10.73 7.11 5.05
N GLU A 244 9.72 6.68 4.30
CA GLU A 244 8.36 6.43 4.77
C GLU A 244 8.36 5.42 5.92
N LEU A 245 9.00 4.27 5.74
CA LEU A 245 9.10 3.22 6.75
C LEU A 245 9.78 3.73 8.01
N ALA A 246 10.87 4.51 7.89
CA ALA A 246 11.55 5.10 9.04
C ALA A 246 10.63 6.06 9.81
N ALA A 247 9.93 6.95 9.10
CA ALA A 247 8.97 7.87 9.69
C ALA A 247 7.80 7.13 10.35
N PHE A 248 7.24 6.12 9.67
CA PHE A 248 6.18 5.27 10.20
C PHE A 248 6.62 4.55 11.48
N VAL A 249 7.84 4.00 11.54
CA VAL A 249 8.36 3.35 12.74
C VAL A 249 8.45 4.35 13.90
N VAL A 250 8.92 5.58 13.68
CA VAL A 250 8.98 6.62 14.72
C VAL A 250 7.57 6.97 15.21
N VAL A 251 6.63 7.23 14.30
CA VAL A 251 5.24 7.57 14.65
C VAL A 251 4.55 6.42 15.37
N SER A 252 4.72 5.17 14.90
CA SER A 252 4.09 3.99 15.48
C SER A 252 4.53 3.71 16.92
N ARG A 253 5.76 4.08 17.30
CA ARG A 253 6.27 3.93 18.68
C ARG A 253 5.62 4.90 19.66
N VAL A 254 5.22 6.07 19.19
CA VAL A 254 4.59 7.12 20.01
C VAL A 254 3.05 7.00 19.97
N TYR A 255 2.52 6.27 18.98
CA TYR A 255 1.08 6.10 18.80
C TYR A 255 0.45 5.29 19.94
N VAL A 256 -0.63 5.84 20.51
CA VAL A 256 -1.40 5.19 21.58
C VAL A 256 -2.75 4.73 21.01
N TYR A 257 -3.00 3.43 21.05
CA TYR A 257 -4.25 2.82 20.63
C TYR A 257 -5.44 3.31 21.46
N LYS A 258 -6.60 3.45 20.82
CA LYS A 258 -7.88 3.67 21.48
C LYS A 258 -8.19 2.48 22.41
N LYS A 259 -8.52 2.74 23.67
CA LYS A 259 -9.01 1.72 24.60
C LYS A 259 -10.41 1.29 24.13
N ARG A 260 -10.65 0.00 23.92
CA ARG A 260 -12.01 -0.53 23.78
C ARG A 260 -12.69 -0.42 25.14
N VAL A 261 -13.76 0.36 25.24
CA VAL A 261 -14.64 0.33 26.41
C VAL A 261 -15.32 -1.02 26.37
N ALA A 262 -15.09 -1.86 27.38
CA ALA A 262 -15.81 -3.12 27.51
C ALA A 262 -17.28 -2.75 27.71
N HIS A 263 -18.16 -3.19 26.79
CA HIS A 263 -19.59 -3.22 27.10
C HIS A 263 -19.73 -4.11 28.34
N HIS A 264 -20.07 -3.50 29.47
CA HIS A 264 -20.58 -4.24 30.60
C HIS A 264 -21.94 -4.72 30.14
N ASP A 265 -22.02 -6.00 29.76
CA ASP A 265 -23.30 -6.66 29.60
C ASP A 265 -24.04 -6.44 30.92
N HIS A 266 -25.12 -5.68 30.87
CA HIS A 266 -26.07 -5.61 31.97
C HIS A 266 -26.63 -7.02 32.09
N ASP A 267 -26.08 -7.78 33.02
CA ASP A 267 -26.65 -9.03 33.51
C ASP A 267 -27.95 -8.64 34.19
N ASP A 268 -29.03 -8.56 33.41
CA ASP A 268 -30.39 -8.52 33.93
C ASP A 268 -30.61 -9.85 34.63
N GLY A 269 -30.28 -9.85 35.92
CA GLY A 269 -30.67 -10.86 36.88
C GLY A 269 -32.19 -10.96 36.92
N GLY A 270 -32.74 -11.73 35.98
CA GLY A 270 -34.10 -12.22 35.99
C GLY A 270 -34.30 -13.14 37.18
N ALA A 271 -34.71 -12.55 38.30
CA ALA A 271 -35.37 -13.25 39.37
C ALA A 271 -36.60 -13.97 38.82
N VAL A 272 -36.58 -15.30 38.82
CA VAL A 272 -37.78 -16.13 38.80
C VAL A 272 -37.62 -17.14 39.94
N MET A 273 -38.29 -16.84 41.05
CA MET A 273 -38.87 -17.87 41.92
C MET A 273 -40.09 -18.45 41.22
#